data_AF-A0A6P5AKV6-F1
#
_entry.id   AF-A0A6P5AKV6-F1
#
_cell.length_a   1.000
_cell.length_b   1.000
_cell.length_c   1.000
_cell.angle_alpha   90.00
_cell.angle_beta   90.00
_cell.angle_gamma   90.00
#
_symmetry.space_group_name_H-M   'P 1'
#
loop_
_entity.id
_entity.type
_entity.pdbx_description
1 polymer ?
#
loop_
_entity_poly.entity_id
_entity_poly.type
_entity_poly.pdbx_seq_one_letter_code
_entity_poly.pdbx_strand_id
1 'polypeptide(L)'
;MQMQDKTTCLDTVSVSTGLKISKKKTELMKINTTNSTPVIIGGEEVKETEAFVYLGSVVDRQGGTDRDVTARIGKARAAFIMLRKVWASRGIRRATKLRIFNSNVKSVLLYGSETWRTTRATQHRLQIFINTCLRRIFKIRWWDRVSNQELWDRAGQKPIREQILKRKWSWIGHTLRKANSSITQQALTWNPQGKRRRGRPKNSWRRDTEEEMRSISTSWQDLRKKAQRRVQWKNIIGGLCPGRGEGPK
;
A
#
# COMPACT_ATOMS: atom_id res chain seq x y z
N MET A 1 -27.88 12.68 -10.18
CA MET A 1 -28.00 13.84 -9.28
C MET A 1 -26.70 14.10 -8.54
N GLN A 2 -26.37 13.44 -7.42
CA GLN A 2 -25.29 13.91 -6.53
C GLN A 2 -23.90 14.18 -7.16
N MET A 3 -23.44 13.40 -8.15
CA MET A 3 -22.11 13.62 -8.76
C MET A 3 -22.09 14.84 -9.68
N GLN A 4 -23.11 15.01 -10.52
CA GLN A 4 -23.23 16.16 -11.43
C GLN A 4 -23.36 17.46 -10.64
N ASP A 5 -24.19 17.46 -9.60
CA ASP A 5 -24.41 18.64 -8.77
C ASP A 5 -23.09 19.08 -8.09
N LYS A 6 -22.31 18.10 -7.60
CA LYS A 6 -20.98 18.35 -7.01
C LYS A 6 -19.97 18.88 -8.02
N THR A 7 -19.95 18.34 -9.25
CA THR A 7 -19.02 18.82 -10.28
C THR A 7 -19.40 20.21 -10.79
N THR A 8 -20.69 20.50 -10.95
CA THR A 8 -21.17 21.84 -11.32
C THR A 8 -20.83 22.84 -10.22
N CYS A 9 -21.07 22.51 -8.95
CA CYS A 9 -20.70 23.36 -7.82
C CYS A 9 -19.18 23.61 -7.73
N LEU A 10 -18.37 22.58 -7.97
CA LEU A 10 -16.92 22.75 -8.01
C LEU A 10 -16.49 23.67 -9.16
N ASP A 11 -17.13 23.56 -10.32
CA ASP A 11 -16.82 24.41 -11.49
C ASP A 11 -17.18 25.88 -11.20
N THR A 12 -18.37 26.15 -10.66
CA THR A 12 -18.82 27.51 -10.33
C THR A 12 -17.91 28.17 -9.28
N VAL A 13 -17.54 27.45 -8.22
CA VAL A 13 -16.63 27.94 -7.17
C VAL A 13 -15.19 28.09 -7.69
N SER A 14 -14.75 27.23 -8.61
CA SER A 14 -13.44 27.38 -9.24
C SER A 14 -13.39 28.67 -10.06
N VAL A 15 -14.43 28.94 -10.86
CA VAL A 15 -14.52 30.16 -11.68
C VAL A 15 -14.52 31.42 -10.80
N SER A 16 -15.23 31.43 -9.68
CA SER A 16 -15.25 32.59 -8.77
C SER A 16 -13.90 32.88 -8.11
N THR A 17 -13.00 31.89 -8.07
CA THR A 17 -11.63 32.02 -7.56
C THR A 17 -10.58 32.18 -8.68
N GLY A 18 -11.00 32.33 -9.93
CA GLY A 18 -10.11 32.46 -11.09
C GLY A 18 -9.46 31.15 -11.54
N LEU A 19 -9.93 30.01 -11.04
CA LEU A 19 -9.46 28.67 -11.41
C LEU A 19 -10.38 28.03 -12.45
N LYS A 20 -9.82 27.12 -13.27
CA LYS A 20 -10.57 26.35 -14.27
C LYS A 20 -10.27 24.86 -14.14
N ILE A 21 -11.32 24.04 -14.16
CA ILE A 21 -11.19 22.58 -14.15
C ILE A 21 -10.55 22.12 -15.47
N SER A 22 -9.47 21.33 -15.36
CA SER A 22 -8.83 20.74 -16.53
C SER A 22 -9.64 19.55 -17.02
N LYS A 23 -10.40 19.74 -18.11
CA LYS A 23 -11.21 18.69 -18.73
C LYS A 23 -10.38 17.48 -19.16
N LYS A 24 -9.17 17.71 -19.69
CA LYS A 24 -8.22 16.66 -20.10
C LYS A 24 -7.71 15.80 -18.94
N LYS A 25 -7.54 16.36 -17.74
CA LYS A 25 -7.02 15.65 -16.56
C LYS A 25 -8.12 15.07 -15.68
N THR A 26 -9.37 15.53 -15.86
CA THR A 26 -10.50 15.09 -15.05
C THR A 26 -11.03 13.80 -15.61
N GLU A 27 -11.08 12.78 -14.76
CA GLU A 27 -11.55 11.45 -15.12
C GLU A 27 -12.66 11.04 -14.14
N LEU A 28 -13.70 10.39 -14.66
CA LEU A 28 -14.80 9.86 -13.87
C LEU A 28 -14.60 8.37 -13.66
N MET A 29 -14.65 7.90 -12.41
CA MET A 29 -14.67 6.47 -12.12
C MET A 29 -15.95 6.12 -11.37
N LYS A 30 -16.79 5.30 -11.98
CA LYS A 30 -18.03 4.80 -11.38
C LYS A 30 -17.75 3.49 -10.65
N ILE A 31 -18.18 3.35 -9.39
CA ILE A 31 -18.01 2.11 -8.60
C ILE A 31 -19.38 1.59 -8.17
N ASN A 32 -19.63 0.30 -8.39
CA ASN A 32 -20.85 -0.41 -7.95
C ASN A 32 -22.18 0.27 -8.33
N THR A 33 -22.19 1.03 -9.41
CA THR A 33 -23.40 1.69 -9.94
C THR A 33 -23.71 1.17 -11.33
N THR A 34 -25.01 1.06 -11.63
CA THR A 34 -25.57 0.80 -12.97
C THR A 34 -25.89 2.09 -13.71
N ASN A 35 -25.67 3.25 -13.06
CA ASN A 35 -26.02 4.53 -13.63
C ASN A 35 -25.08 4.88 -14.81
N SER A 36 -25.67 4.96 -16.01
CA SER A 36 -24.99 5.33 -17.25
C SER A 36 -24.96 6.83 -17.49
N THR A 37 -25.57 7.67 -16.65
CA THR A 37 -25.64 9.11 -16.91
C THR A 37 -24.22 9.69 -17.05
N PRO A 38 -23.94 10.39 -18.16
CA PRO A 38 -22.68 11.09 -18.34
C PRO A 38 -22.60 12.25 -17.32
N VAL A 39 -21.37 12.63 -16.98
CA VAL A 39 -21.12 13.83 -16.16
C VAL A 39 -20.53 14.87 -17.10
N ILE A 40 -21.13 16.06 -17.11
CA ILE A 40 -20.78 17.16 -18.01
C ILE A 40 -20.12 18.27 -17.20
N ILE A 41 -18.96 18.76 -17.66
CA ILE A 41 -18.25 19.92 -17.07
C ILE A 41 -17.98 20.93 -18.18
N GLY A 42 -18.54 22.14 -18.05
CA GLY A 42 -18.38 23.21 -19.03
C GLY A 42 -18.72 22.78 -20.47
N GLY A 43 -19.83 22.04 -20.64
CA GLY A 43 -20.33 21.55 -21.93
C GLY A 43 -19.65 20.30 -22.50
N GLU A 44 -18.63 19.74 -21.84
CA GLU A 44 -17.93 18.53 -22.28
C GLU A 44 -18.18 17.35 -21.34
N GLU A 45 -18.34 16.16 -21.92
CA GLU A 45 -18.45 14.93 -21.14
C GLU A 45 -17.09 14.55 -20.52
N VAL A 46 -17.11 14.25 -19.22
CA VAL A 46 -15.94 13.77 -18.49
C VAL A 46 -15.67 12.32 -18.86
N LYS A 47 -14.45 12.04 -19.31
CA LYS A 47 -14.01 10.69 -19.68
C LYS A 47 -14.19 9.71 -18.52
N GLU A 48 -14.95 8.65 -18.75
CA GLU A 48 -15.07 7.53 -17.82
C GLU A 48 -13.83 6.62 -17.88
N THR A 49 -13.31 6.21 -16.73
CA THR A 49 -12.13 5.36 -16.61
C THR A 49 -12.31 4.24 -15.60
N GLU A 50 -11.64 3.12 -15.87
CA GLU A 50 -11.64 1.94 -15.00
C GLU A 50 -10.56 2.00 -13.90
N ALA A 51 -9.56 2.87 -14.08
CA ALA A 51 -8.51 3.12 -13.10
C ALA A 51 -7.82 4.45 -13.39
N PHE A 52 -7.35 5.10 -12.33
CA PHE A 52 -6.56 6.33 -12.40
C PHE A 52 -5.45 6.34 -11.33
N VAL A 53 -4.50 7.26 -11.45
CA VAL A 53 -3.41 7.43 -10.49
C VAL A 53 -3.75 8.56 -9.53
N TYR A 54 -3.86 8.24 -8.24
CA TYR A 54 -4.06 9.20 -7.17
C TYR A 54 -2.87 9.20 -6.22
N LEU A 55 -2.22 10.36 -6.07
CA LEU A 55 -1.03 10.53 -5.21
C LEU A 55 0.05 9.45 -5.43
N GLY A 56 0.21 9.05 -6.71
CA GLY A 56 1.17 8.06 -7.17
C GLY A 56 0.70 6.61 -7.12
N SER A 57 -0.41 6.29 -6.44
CA SER A 57 -0.99 4.95 -6.36
C SER A 57 -2.13 4.76 -7.35
N VAL A 58 -2.22 3.56 -7.92
CA VAL A 58 -3.28 3.21 -8.87
C VAL A 58 -4.54 2.83 -8.09
N VAL A 59 -5.64 3.53 -8.36
CA VAL A 59 -6.97 3.20 -7.86
C VAL A 59 -7.75 2.59 -9.00
N ASP A 60 -8.33 1.41 -8.79
CA ASP A 60 -9.15 0.72 -9.79
C ASP A 60 -10.60 0.55 -9.34
N ARG A 61 -11.50 0.43 -10.31
CA ARG A 61 -12.94 0.23 -10.09
C ARG A 61 -13.24 -1.05 -9.28
N GLN A 62 -12.33 -2.02 -9.31
CA GLN A 62 -12.50 -3.31 -8.64
C GLN A 62 -12.14 -3.24 -7.15
N GLY A 63 -11.55 -2.13 -6.69
CA GLY A 63 -11.08 -1.94 -5.32
C GLY A 63 -9.91 -2.86 -4.92
N GLY A 64 -9.18 -3.37 -5.91
CA GLY A 64 -8.06 -4.28 -5.72
C GLY A 64 -6.74 -3.55 -5.52
N THR A 65 -5.78 -4.23 -4.91
CA THR A 65 -4.38 -3.75 -4.80
C THR A 65 -3.49 -4.23 -5.93
N ASP A 66 -3.97 -5.15 -6.76
CA ASP A 66 -3.13 -5.87 -7.70
C ASP A 66 -2.55 -4.98 -8.81
N ARG A 67 -3.34 -4.00 -9.29
CA ARG A 67 -2.86 -3.00 -10.27
C ARG A 67 -1.80 -2.09 -9.65
N ASP A 68 -2.03 -1.57 -8.44
CA ASP A 68 -1.05 -0.70 -7.76
C ASP A 68 0.26 -1.45 -7.46
N VAL A 69 0.17 -2.67 -6.94
CA VAL A 69 1.35 -3.52 -6.67
C VAL A 69 2.13 -3.80 -7.95
N THR A 70 1.44 -4.07 -9.06
CA THR A 70 2.09 -4.28 -10.36
C THR A 70 2.80 -3.01 -10.83
N ALA A 71 2.16 -1.84 -10.70
CA ALA A 71 2.78 -0.56 -11.02
C ALA A 71 4.00 -0.27 -10.14
N ARG A 72 3.95 -0.57 -8.83
CA ARG A 72 5.09 -0.40 -7.91
C ARG A 72 6.25 -1.33 -8.22
N ILE A 73 5.98 -2.59 -8.57
CA ILE A 73 7.03 -3.51 -9.02
C ILE A 73 7.68 -2.97 -10.29
N GLY A 74 6.90 -2.45 -11.25
CA GLY A 74 7.43 -1.82 -12.46
C GLY A 74 8.35 -0.64 -12.17
N LYS A 75 7.88 0.31 -11.34
CA LYS A 75 8.66 1.49 -10.93
C LYS A 75 9.93 1.10 -10.17
N ALA A 76 9.83 0.19 -9.21
CA ALA A 76 10.98 -0.29 -8.45
C ALA A 76 11.98 -1.05 -9.33
N ARG A 77 11.50 -1.81 -10.32
CA ARG A 77 12.36 -2.48 -11.31
C ARG A 77 13.13 -1.47 -12.15
N ALA A 78 12.48 -0.41 -12.62
CA ALA A 78 13.14 0.65 -13.36
C ALA A 78 14.24 1.34 -12.51
N ALA A 79 13.93 1.67 -11.25
CA ALA A 79 14.90 2.23 -10.30
C ALA A 79 16.10 1.27 -10.08
N PHE A 80 15.84 -0.04 -9.95
CA PHE A 80 16.89 -1.03 -9.80
C PHE A 80 17.78 -1.11 -11.05
N ILE A 81 17.21 -1.09 -12.25
CA ILE A 81 17.95 -1.16 -13.52
C ILE A 81 18.83 0.08 -13.72
N MET A 82 18.31 1.26 -13.39
CA MET A 82 19.05 2.53 -13.48
C MET A 82 20.36 2.48 -12.68
N LEU A 83 20.36 1.78 -11.55
CA LEU A 83 21.51 1.60 -10.67
C LEU A 83 22.41 0.39 -11.03
N ARG A 84 22.30 -0.19 -12.24
CA ARG A 84 23.06 -1.39 -12.63
C ARG A 84 24.57 -1.30 -12.39
N LYS A 85 25.17 -0.13 -12.63
CA LYS A 85 26.62 0.09 -12.43
C LYS A 85 27.01 -0.05 -10.96
N VAL A 86 26.15 0.39 -10.04
CA VAL A 86 26.34 0.24 -8.58
C VAL A 86 26.32 -1.24 -8.20
N TRP A 87 25.37 -2.01 -8.72
CA TRP A 87 25.26 -3.43 -8.42
C TRP A 87 26.44 -4.24 -8.99
N ALA A 88 26.90 -3.88 -10.20
CA ALA A 88 28.03 -4.54 -10.86
C ALA A 88 29.39 -4.25 -10.20
N SER A 89 29.59 -3.03 -9.68
CA SER A 89 30.87 -2.57 -9.11
C SER A 89 31.40 -3.51 -8.01
N ARG A 90 32.69 -3.85 -8.06
CA ARG A 90 33.38 -4.62 -7.00
C ARG A 90 33.90 -3.71 -5.88
N GLY A 91 34.15 -2.44 -6.16
CA GLY A 91 34.67 -1.47 -5.17
C GLY A 91 33.63 -0.99 -4.15
N ILE A 92 32.34 -1.16 -4.43
CA ILE A 92 31.27 -0.77 -3.49
C ILE A 92 30.96 -1.94 -2.54
N ARG A 93 31.10 -1.70 -1.24
CA ARG A 93 30.78 -2.67 -0.19
C ARG A 93 29.32 -3.14 -0.26
N ARG A 94 29.08 -4.42 0.04
CA ARG A 94 27.74 -5.02 0.05
C ARG A 94 26.76 -4.26 0.95
N ALA A 95 27.19 -3.87 2.14
CA ALA A 95 26.38 -3.09 3.08
C ALA A 95 25.91 -1.76 2.47
N THR A 96 26.79 -1.04 1.76
CA THR A 96 26.44 0.21 1.06
C THR A 96 25.42 -0.04 -0.05
N LYS A 97 25.59 -1.11 -0.84
CA LYS A 97 24.61 -1.48 -1.87
C LYS A 97 23.23 -1.78 -1.27
N LEU A 98 23.18 -2.48 -0.13
CA LEU A 98 21.92 -2.74 0.57
C LEU A 98 21.26 -1.45 1.08
N ARG A 99 22.03 -0.48 1.58
CA ARG A 99 21.52 0.85 1.95
C ARG A 99 20.92 1.58 0.75
N ILE A 100 21.59 1.57 -0.40
CA ILE A 100 21.10 2.17 -1.65
C ILE A 100 19.83 1.45 -2.12
N PHE A 101 19.80 0.12 -2.09
CA PHE A 101 18.64 -0.68 -2.45
C PHE A 101 17.43 -0.35 -1.55
N ASN A 102 17.63 -0.30 -0.24
CA ASN A 102 16.55 -0.01 0.71
C ASN A 102 15.99 1.41 0.54
N SER A 103 16.85 2.39 0.25
CA SER A 103 16.46 3.80 0.12
C SER A 103 15.85 4.17 -1.24
N ASN A 104 16.28 3.54 -2.35
CA ASN A 104 15.88 3.94 -3.71
C ASN A 104 14.95 2.95 -4.40
N VAL A 105 15.06 1.65 -4.11
CA VAL A 105 14.28 0.60 -4.79
C VAL A 105 13.15 0.13 -3.90
N LYS A 106 13.48 -0.24 -2.67
CA LYS A 106 12.51 -0.81 -1.74
C LYS A 106 11.51 0.21 -1.21
N SER A 107 11.94 1.47 -1.04
CA SER A 107 11.07 2.61 -0.72
C SER A 107 9.99 2.82 -1.80
N VAL A 108 10.39 2.79 -3.08
CA VAL A 108 9.49 2.90 -4.23
C VAL A 108 8.54 1.71 -4.30
N LEU A 109 9.05 0.50 -4.06
CA LEU A 109 8.28 -0.73 -4.05
C LEU A 109 7.19 -0.72 -2.97
N LEU A 110 7.50 -0.24 -1.77
CA LEU A 110 6.63 -0.31 -0.58
C LEU A 110 5.80 0.95 -0.35
N TYR A 111 5.86 1.93 -1.25
CA TYR A 111 5.04 3.12 -1.15
C TYR A 111 3.55 2.74 -1.19
N GLY A 112 2.78 3.20 -0.20
CA GLY A 112 1.35 2.96 -0.09
C GLY A 112 0.98 1.57 0.44
N SER A 113 1.98 0.74 0.79
CA SER A 113 1.75 -0.63 1.28
C SER A 113 0.94 -0.72 2.57
N GLU A 114 0.88 0.36 3.33
CA GLU A 114 0.06 0.51 4.53
C GLU A 114 -1.44 0.39 4.24
N THR A 115 -1.85 0.82 3.04
CA THR A 115 -3.25 0.81 2.58
C THR A 115 -3.58 -0.41 1.72
N TRP A 116 -2.62 -1.30 1.51
CA TRP A 116 -2.86 -2.48 0.68
C TRP A 116 -3.61 -3.57 1.43
N ARG A 117 -4.61 -4.15 0.77
CA ARG A 117 -5.06 -5.51 1.10
C ARG A 117 -3.91 -6.47 0.83
N THR A 118 -3.47 -7.21 1.86
CA THR A 118 -2.27 -8.02 1.77
C THR A 118 -2.62 -9.50 1.55
N THR A 119 -2.67 -9.96 0.31
CA THR A 119 -2.91 -11.39 0.02
C THR A 119 -1.60 -12.18 0.00
N ARG A 120 -1.66 -13.50 0.23
CA ARG A 120 -0.50 -14.40 0.07
C ARG A 120 0.13 -14.27 -1.32
N ALA A 121 -0.68 -14.17 -2.37
CA ALA A 121 -0.21 -13.98 -3.74
C ALA A 121 0.54 -12.65 -3.93
N THR A 122 -0.01 -11.56 -3.39
CA THR A 122 0.62 -10.23 -3.43
C THR A 122 1.96 -10.23 -2.68
N GLN A 123 2.00 -10.80 -1.47
CA GLN A 123 3.23 -10.93 -0.68
C GLN A 123 4.29 -11.75 -1.42
N HIS A 124 3.88 -12.88 -2.02
CA HIS A 124 4.77 -13.75 -2.77
C HIS A 124 5.39 -13.02 -3.97
N ARG A 125 4.59 -12.28 -4.76
CA ARG A 125 5.08 -11.49 -5.90
C ARG A 125 6.11 -10.43 -5.47
N LEU A 126 5.84 -9.72 -4.37
CA LEU A 126 6.76 -8.72 -3.82
C LEU A 126 8.07 -9.38 -3.32
N GLN A 127 7.94 -10.54 -2.65
CA GLN A 127 9.10 -11.27 -2.13
C GLN A 127 9.98 -11.80 -3.27
N ILE A 128 9.40 -12.33 -4.35
CA ILE A 128 10.14 -12.76 -5.55
C ILE A 128 10.96 -11.61 -6.11
N PHE A 129 10.35 -10.43 -6.25
CA PHE A 129 11.04 -9.25 -6.77
C PHE A 129 12.23 -8.85 -5.89
N ILE A 130 12.02 -8.75 -4.57
CA ILE A 130 13.10 -8.43 -3.62
C ILE A 130 14.20 -9.49 -3.66
N ASN A 131 13.85 -10.77 -3.63
CA ASN A 131 14.80 -11.86 -3.67
C ASN A 131 15.64 -11.85 -4.95
N THR A 132 15.02 -11.54 -6.09
CA THR A 132 15.73 -11.36 -7.37
C THR A 132 16.73 -10.21 -7.29
N CYS A 133 16.34 -9.07 -6.71
CA CYS A 133 17.23 -7.93 -6.52
C CYS A 133 18.40 -8.24 -5.58
N LEU A 134 18.12 -8.89 -4.44
CA LEU A 134 19.15 -9.28 -3.47
C LEU A 134 20.15 -10.26 -4.08
N ARG A 135 19.69 -11.31 -4.77
CA ARG A 135 20.59 -12.27 -5.44
C ARG A 135 21.52 -11.57 -6.43
N ARG A 136 21.02 -10.59 -7.20
CA ARG A 136 21.85 -9.78 -8.10
C ARG A 136 22.87 -8.90 -7.34
N ILE A 137 22.47 -8.27 -6.24
CA ILE A 137 23.38 -7.45 -5.40
C ILE A 137 24.52 -8.31 -4.83
N PHE A 138 24.20 -9.52 -4.38
CA PHE A 138 25.16 -10.49 -3.84
C PHE A 138 25.90 -11.29 -4.89
N LYS A 139 25.56 -11.12 -6.18
CA LYS A 139 26.12 -11.90 -7.30
C LYS A 139 25.96 -13.42 -7.13
N ILE A 140 24.87 -13.82 -6.49
CA ILE A 140 24.52 -15.23 -6.28
C ILE A 140 24.05 -15.82 -7.61
N ARG A 141 24.69 -16.90 -8.01
CA ARG A 141 24.40 -17.69 -9.21
C ARG A 141 23.47 -18.85 -8.84
N TRP A 142 22.86 -19.48 -9.86
CA TRP A 142 21.88 -20.54 -9.63
C TRP A 142 22.51 -21.81 -9.02
N TRP A 143 23.77 -22.10 -9.33
CA TRP A 143 24.49 -23.26 -8.79
C TRP A 143 25.02 -23.07 -7.36
N ASP A 144 25.01 -21.84 -6.83
CA ASP A 144 25.39 -21.59 -5.43
C ASP A 144 24.40 -22.21 -4.43
N ARG A 145 23.21 -22.64 -4.90
CA ARG A 145 22.15 -23.30 -4.11
C ARG A 145 21.75 -22.58 -2.80
N VAL A 146 21.93 -21.26 -2.76
CA VAL A 146 21.60 -20.43 -1.58
C VAL A 146 20.09 -20.37 -1.34
N SER A 147 19.68 -20.83 -0.16
CA SER A 147 18.29 -20.81 0.27
C SER A 147 17.77 -19.37 0.41
N ASN A 148 16.44 -19.17 0.32
CA ASN A 148 15.85 -17.85 0.58
C ASN A 148 16.13 -17.37 2.01
N GLN A 149 16.20 -18.30 2.95
CA GLN A 149 16.48 -17.99 4.35
C GLN A 149 17.87 -17.39 4.52
N GLU A 150 18.86 -18.11 4.02
CA GLU A 150 20.25 -17.69 4.07
C GLU A 150 20.47 -16.37 3.32
N LEU A 151 19.78 -16.16 2.20
CA LEU A 151 19.80 -14.88 1.48
C LEU A 151 19.35 -13.71 2.36
N TRP A 152 18.30 -13.91 3.17
CA TRP A 152 17.76 -12.89 4.07
C TRP A 152 18.70 -12.60 5.23
N ASP A 153 19.30 -13.64 5.81
CA ASP A 153 20.25 -13.53 6.91
C ASP A 153 21.52 -12.79 6.45
N ARG A 154 22.08 -13.16 5.29
CA ARG A 154 23.20 -12.45 4.65
C ARG A 154 22.89 -10.98 4.35
N ALA A 155 21.62 -10.66 4.06
CA ALA A 155 21.16 -9.31 3.76
C ALA A 155 20.77 -8.48 5.00
N GLY A 156 20.65 -9.11 6.17
CA GLY A 156 20.03 -8.50 7.34
C GLY A 156 18.61 -8.01 7.05
N GLN A 157 17.86 -8.74 6.22
CA GLN A 157 16.51 -8.36 5.78
C GLN A 157 15.47 -9.32 6.37
N LYS A 158 14.34 -8.76 6.81
CA LYS A 158 13.16 -9.55 7.18
C LYS A 158 12.31 -9.89 5.94
N PRO A 159 11.51 -10.97 5.96
CA PRO A 159 10.48 -11.21 4.97
C PRO A 159 9.58 -9.99 4.72
N ILE A 160 9.09 -9.83 3.50
CA ILE A 160 8.33 -8.64 3.10
C ILE A 160 7.01 -8.50 3.86
N ARG A 161 6.40 -9.63 4.24
CA ARG A 161 5.19 -9.69 5.07
C ARG A 161 5.38 -8.91 6.37
N GLU A 162 6.44 -9.19 7.13
CA GLU A 162 6.72 -8.52 8.40
C GLU A 162 6.92 -7.02 8.22
N GLN A 163 7.51 -6.60 7.10
CA GLN A 163 7.75 -5.20 6.83
C GLN A 163 6.47 -4.45 6.46
N ILE A 164 5.63 -5.02 5.60
CA ILE A 164 4.32 -4.44 5.26
C ILE A 164 3.45 -4.36 6.51
N LEU A 165 3.43 -5.43 7.30
CA LEU A 165 2.68 -5.49 8.55
C LEU A 165 3.16 -4.41 9.54
N LYS A 166 4.46 -4.30 9.76
CA LYS A 166 5.04 -3.24 10.59
C LYS A 166 4.66 -1.84 10.13
N ARG A 167 4.67 -1.58 8.82
CA ARG A 167 4.30 -0.27 8.24
C ARG A 167 2.81 0.01 8.41
N LYS A 168 1.95 -0.93 8.03
CA LYS A 168 0.49 -0.88 8.21
C LYS A 168 0.12 -0.57 9.65
N TRP A 169 0.67 -1.31 10.61
CA TRP A 169 0.39 -1.12 12.04
C TRP A 169 1.03 0.13 12.64
N SER A 170 2.18 0.57 12.12
CA SER A 170 2.73 1.89 12.49
C SER A 170 1.79 3.02 12.05
N TRP A 171 1.23 2.93 10.83
CA TRP A 171 0.27 3.89 10.30
C TRP A 171 -1.06 3.86 11.06
N ILE A 172 -1.63 2.67 11.33
CA ILE A 172 -2.85 2.53 12.14
C ILE A 172 -2.67 3.20 13.50
N GLY A 173 -1.55 2.98 14.18
CA GLY A 173 -1.29 3.60 15.48
C GLY A 173 -1.18 5.12 15.40
N HIS A 174 -0.56 5.64 14.34
CA HIS A 174 -0.52 7.09 14.11
C HIS A 174 -1.93 7.66 13.90
N THR A 175 -2.76 6.99 13.11
CA THR A 175 -4.14 7.39 12.84
C THR A 175 -5.02 7.32 14.09
N LEU A 176 -4.87 6.28 14.92
CA LEU A 176 -5.64 6.11 16.17
C LEU A 176 -5.29 7.16 17.25
N ARG A 177 -4.09 7.74 17.19
CA ARG A 177 -3.66 8.83 18.09
C ARG A 177 -4.17 10.21 17.68
N LYS A 178 -4.69 10.37 16.47
CA LYS A 178 -5.30 11.64 16.04
C LYS A 178 -6.60 11.90 16.80
N ALA A 179 -7.07 13.15 16.74
CA ALA A 179 -8.36 13.55 17.29
C ALA A 179 -9.51 12.98 16.45
N ASN A 180 -10.65 12.71 17.09
CA ASN A 180 -11.81 12.03 16.49
C ASN A 180 -12.42 12.80 15.31
N SER A 181 -12.20 14.11 15.25
CA SER A 181 -12.57 14.99 14.15
C SER A 181 -11.72 14.78 12.89
N SER A 182 -10.56 14.12 13.00
CA SER A 182 -9.66 13.87 11.87
C SER A 182 -10.29 12.90 10.89
N ILE A 183 -10.38 13.33 9.62
CA ILE A 183 -10.90 12.53 8.50
C ILE A 183 -10.23 11.16 8.43
N THR A 184 -8.92 11.07 8.66
CA THR A 184 -8.18 9.80 8.62
C THR A 184 -8.65 8.81 9.69
N GLN A 185 -9.01 9.30 10.88
CA GLN A 185 -9.46 8.44 11.98
C GLN A 185 -10.90 7.99 11.75
N GLN A 186 -11.75 8.89 11.25
CA GLN A 186 -13.10 8.55 10.83
C GLN A 186 -13.08 7.49 9.72
N ALA A 187 -12.26 7.70 8.69
CA ALA A 187 -12.10 6.78 7.56
C ALA A 187 -11.62 5.39 7.98
N LEU A 188 -10.74 5.29 9.00
CA LEU A 188 -10.27 4.02 9.52
C LEU A 188 -11.41 3.17 10.12
N THR A 189 -12.34 3.83 10.82
CA THR A 189 -13.48 3.17 11.46
C THR A 189 -14.71 3.04 10.56
N TRP A 190 -14.74 3.81 9.46
CA TRP A 190 -15.89 3.93 8.57
C TRP A 190 -16.24 2.59 7.91
N ASN A 191 -17.52 2.24 7.96
CA ASN A 191 -18.07 1.10 7.25
C ASN A 191 -18.90 1.62 6.08
N PRO A 192 -18.52 1.34 4.82
CA PRO A 192 -19.27 1.82 3.67
C PRO A 192 -20.69 1.21 3.67
N GLN A 193 -21.68 2.05 3.41
CA GLN A 193 -23.08 1.64 3.29
C GLN A 193 -23.30 0.83 2.02
N GLY A 194 -24.19 -0.17 2.08
CA GLY A 194 -24.58 -1.00 0.94
C GLY A 194 -24.34 -2.50 1.13
N LYS A 195 -24.94 -3.31 0.27
CA LYS A 195 -24.81 -4.78 0.28
C LYS A 195 -23.69 -5.21 -0.66
N ARG A 196 -22.90 -6.21 -0.24
CA ARG A 196 -21.93 -6.88 -1.12
C ARG A 196 -22.68 -7.75 -2.13
N ARG A 197 -22.12 -7.92 -3.32
CA ARG A 197 -22.64 -8.86 -4.32
C ARG A 197 -22.68 -10.29 -3.74
N ARG A 198 -23.71 -11.06 -4.10
CA ARG A 198 -23.83 -12.49 -3.76
C ARG A 198 -22.66 -13.29 -4.37
N GLY A 199 -22.21 -14.34 -3.69
CA GLY A 199 -21.04 -15.16 -4.05
C GLY A 199 -19.89 -15.04 -3.03
N ARG A 200 -18.71 -15.61 -3.34
CA ARG A 200 -17.51 -15.53 -2.47
C ARG A 200 -16.99 -14.10 -2.40
N PRO A 201 -17.13 -13.38 -1.27
CA PRO A 201 -16.74 -11.97 -1.22
C PRO A 201 -15.22 -11.86 -1.25
N LYS A 202 -14.69 -10.95 -2.08
CA LYS A 202 -13.26 -10.60 -2.05
C LYS A 202 -12.89 -10.11 -0.64
N ASN A 203 -11.70 -10.49 -0.17
CA ASN A 203 -11.17 -9.94 1.07
C ASN A 203 -10.98 -8.41 0.92
N SER A 204 -11.08 -7.67 2.01
CA SER A 204 -10.96 -6.21 2.07
C SER A 204 -9.87 -5.83 3.05
N TRP A 205 -9.26 -4.64 2.90
CA TRP A 205 -8.25 -4.14 3.84
C TRP A 205 -8.71 -4.24 5.30
N ARG A 206 -9.95 -3.86 5.61
CA ARG A 206 -10.50 -3.93 6.98
C ARG A 206 -10.56 -5.35 7.55
N ARG A 207 -11.02 -6.32 6.76
CA ARG A 207 -11.11 -7.73 7.17
C ARG A 207 -9.72 -8.36 7.37
N ASP A 208 -8.78 -8.01 6.50
CA ASP A 208 -7.36 -8.39 6.62
C ASP A 208 -6.77 -7.82 7.93
N THR A 209 -7.02 -6.55 8.24
CA THR A 209 -6.63 -5.93 9.52
C THR A 209 -7.32 -6.58 10.72
N GLU A 210 -8.62 -6.87 10.64
CA GLU A 210 -9.35 -7.55 11.72
C GLU A 210 -8.86 -8.99 11.96
N GLU A 211 -8.42 -9.69 10.92
CA GLU A 211 -7.79 -11.01 11.05
C GLU A 211 -6.44 -10.93 11.76
N GLU A 212 -5.61 -9.95 11.39
CA GLU A 212 -4.37 -9.63 12.11
C GLU A 212 -4.66 -9.27 13.58
N MET A 213 -5.73 -8.52 13.87
CA MET A 213 -6.16 -8.20 15.23
C MET A 213 -6.58 -9.43 16.04
N ARG A 214 -7.30 -10.36 15.42
CA ARG A 214 -7.71 -11.61 16.07
C ARG A 214 -6.50 -12.45 16.47
N SER A 215 -5.42 -12.43 15.69
CA SER A 215 -4.18 -13.15 16.03
C SER A 215 -3.48 -12.63 17.29
N ILE A 216 -3.80 -11.42 17.74
CA ILE A 216 -3.28 -10.81 18.97
C ILE A 216 -4.38 -10.56 20.02
N SER A 217 -5.54 -11.22 19.85
CA SER A 217 -6.68 -11.18 20.78
C SER A 217 -7.04 -9.77 21.28
N THR A 218 -7.09 -8.78 20.37
CA THR A 218 -7.30 -7.37 20.74
C THR A 218 -8.49 -6.76 19.98
N SER A 219 -9.32 -5.97 20.67
CA SER A 219 -10.43 -5.23 20.07
C SER A 219 -10.02 -3.85 19.52
N TRP A 220 -10.85 -3.23 18.67
CA TRP A 220 -10.62 -1.86 18.19
C TRP A 220 -10.59 -0.84 19.34
N GLN A 221 -11.38 -1.06 20.39
CA GLN A 221 -11.40 -0.19 21.57
C GLN A 221 -10.08 -0.30 22.35
N ASP A 222 -9.57 -1.51 22.52
CA ASP A 222 -8.29 -1.75 23.20
C ASP A 222 -7.12 -1.19 22.41
N LEU A 223 -7.11 -1.37 21.08
CA LEU A 223 -6.11 -0.76 20.22
C LEU A 223 -6.09 0.75 20.36
N ARG A 224 -7.26 1.39 20.44
CA ARG A 224 -7.34 2.84 20.61
C ARG A 224 -6.74 3.32 21.92
N LYS A 225 -6.99 2.60 23.02
CA LYS A 225 -6.38 2.87 24.33
C LYS A 225 -4.86 2.64 24.27
N LYS A 226 -4.42 1.48 23.78
CA LYS A 226 -3.00 1.09 23.68
C LYS A 226 -2.22 1.98 22.71
N ALA A 227 -2.85 2.52 21.66
CA ALA A 227 -2.21 3.40 20.69
C ALA A 227 -1.71 4.71 21.30
N GLN A 228 -2.36 5.21 22.36
CA GLN A 228 -1.96 6.43 23.07
C GLN A 228 -0.61 6.26 23.78
N ARG A 229 -0.34 5.06 24.31
CA ARG A 229 0.93 4.71 24.93
C ARG A 229 1.88 4.12 23.91
N ARG A 230 2.86 4.90 23.44
CA ARG A 230 3.81 4.48 22.39
C ARG A 230 4.52 3.15 22.69
N VAL A 231 4.84 2.87 23.95
CA VAL A 231 5.47 1.61 24.39
C VAL A 231 4.52 0.42 24.17
N GLN A 232 3.27 0.55 24.61
CA GLN A 232 2.25 -0.50 24.41
C GLN A 232 1.99 -0.76 22.92
N TRP A 233 2.00 0.29 22.10
CA TRP A 233 1.87 0.14 20.65
C TRP A 233 3.06 -0.58 20.01
N LYS A 234 4.29 -0.30 20.47
CA LYS A 234 5.48 -1.02 20.00
C LYS A 234 5.39 -2.51 20.33
N ASN A 235 4.89 -2.87 21.51
CA ASN A 235 4.72 -4.27 21.91
C ASN A 235 3.70 -5.00 21.03
N ILE A 236 2.59 -4.33 20.66
CA ILE A 236 1.62 -4.88 19.69
C ILE A 236 2.29 -5.15 18.34
N ILE A 237 3.05 -4.20 17.81
CA ILE A 237 3.77 -4.38 16.53
C ILE A 237 4.79 -5.53 16.65
N GLY A 238 5.45 -5.67 17.80
CA GLY A 238 6.35 -6.78 18.09
C GLY A 238 5.66 -8.14 18.04
N GLY A 239 4.51 -8.28 18.71
CA GLY A 239 3.72 -9.53 18.70
C GLY A 239 3.15 -9.90 17.32
N LEU A 240 2.85 -8.91 16.48
CA LEU A 240 2.40 -9.13 15.10
C LEU A 240 3.54 -9.57 14.16
N CYS A 241 4.75 -9.12 14.45
CA CYS A 241 5.96 -9.44 13.69
C CYS A 241 6.96 -10.17 14.61
N PRO A 242 6.67 -11.41 15.05
CA PRO A 242 7.53 -12.12 15.98
C PRO A 242 8.95 -12.12 15.42
N GLY A 243 9.88 -11.53 16.17
CA GLY A 243 11.29 -11.67 15.88
C GLY A 243 11.64 -13.16 15.90
N ARG A 244 12.54 -13.60 15.02
CA ARG A 244 13.13 -14.93 15.17
C ARG A 244 13.82 -14.95 16.54
N GLY A 245 13.21 -15.64 17.51
CA GLY A 245 13.67 -15.70 18.90
C GLY A 245 12.56 -15.88 19.92
N GLU A 246 11.32 -15.48 19.63
CA GLU A 246 10.18 -15.63 20.56
C GLU A 246 9.07 -16.44 19.89
N GLY A 247 9.31 -17.75 19.76
CA GLY A 247 8.22 -18.72 19.68
C GLY A 247 7.67 -18.95 21.10
N PRO A 248 6.38 -19.26 21.26
CA PRO A 248 5.86 -19.65 22.56
C PRO A 248 6.62 -20.88 23.05
N LYS A 249 7.10 -20.82 24.29
CA LYS A 249 7.51 -22.01 25.03
C LYS A 249 6.31 -22.89 25.29
#